data_AF-A0AAX1KG73-F1
#
_entry.id   AF-A0AAX1KG73-F1
#
_cell.length_a   1.000
_cell.length_b   1.000
_cell.length_c   1.000
_cell.angle_alpha   90.00
_cell.angle_beta   90.00
_cell.angle_gamma   90.00
#
_symmetry.space_group_name_H-M   'P 1'
#
loop_
_entity.id
_entity.type
_entity.pdbx_description
1 polymer ?
#
loop_
_entity_poly.entity_id
_entity_poly.type
_entity_poly.pdbx_seq_one_letter_code
_entity_poly.pdbx_strand_id
1 'polypeptide(L)'
;MDINKINTVYCWMRNLTNRPNAVNTPVSNTDVTCIREGLLLIAKDIERTKPVLSNQLMSVKDNLFMEVRQNWTLAYILINPFVFGQAIEVLDILRAQNFNTEDDWWHFIHPRIAKVSKKLFLDGSYANSACDAYIEINDRVKKLFHILRPNEKIPDGDAAMKIVFSTNTPLVEFCDRSTESGNNTQKGFMEMLAGAMSALRNPKAHANITIDHDDAMRRLMFASMLMYKIDEAVLYSKIIELSELSE
;
A
#
# COMPACT_ATOMS: atom_id res chain seq x y z
N MET A 1 -3.47 5.80 -9.52
CA MET A 1 -3.34 6.60 -10.79
C MET A 1 -3.02 5.67 -11.96
N ASP A 2 -3.65 5.80 -13.15
CA ASP A 2 -3.42 4.82 -14.25
C ASP A 2 -2.05 5.03 -14.93
N ILE A 3 -1.10 4.16 -14.62
CA ILE A 3 0.28 4.22 -15.12
C ILE A 3 0.38 4.01 -16.63
N ASN A 4 -0.55 3.28 -17.26
CA ASN A 4 -0.53 3.05 -18.70
C ASN A 4 -0.85 4.34 -19.47
N LYS A 5 -1.72 5.19 -18.91
CA LYS A 5 -2.02 6.51 -19.48
C LYS A 5 -0.82 7.46 -19.38
N ILE A 6 -0.14 7.48 -18.23
CA ILE A 6 1.10 8.27 -18.04
C ILE A 6 2.19 7.78 -18.98
N ASN A 7 2.38 6.46 -19.09
CA ASN A 7 3.36 5.86 -19.98
C ASN A 7 3.10 6.22 -21.45
N THR A 8 1.84 6.27 -21.87
CA THR A 8 1.48 6.61 -23.26
C THR A 8 1.91 8.04 -23.62
N VAL A 9 1.52 9.03 -22.80
CA VAL A 9 1.88 10.45 -23.03
C VAL A 9 3.39 10.64 -22.89
N TYR A 10 4.00 10.02 -21.88
CA TYR A 10 5.43 10.12 -21.62
C TYR A 10 6.29 9.50 -22.73
N CYS A 11 5.93 8.30 -23.22
CA CYS A 11 6.64 7.65 -24.31
C CYS A 11 6.55 8.47 -25.61
N TRP A 12 5.39 9.05 -25.91
CA TRP A 12 5.27 9.97 -27.04
C TRP A 12 6.21 11.18 -26.91
N MET A 13 6.26 11.81 -25.74
CA MET A 13 7.14 12.95 -25.49
C MET A 13 8.62 12.56 -25.59
N ARG A 14 9.06 11.47 -24.95
CA ARG A 14 10.45 11.00 -25.03
C ARG A 14 10.86 10.57 -26.43
N ASN A 15 9.94 9.95 -27.19
CA ASN A 15 10.19 9.59 -28.58
C ASN A 15 10.44 10.84 -29.45
N LEU A 16 9.78 11.97 -29.15
CA LEU A 16 10.05 13.24 -29.81
C LEU A 16 11.40 13.83 -29.40
N THR A 17 11.80 13.74 -28.13
CA THR A 17 13.13 14.20 -27.67
C THR A 17 14.26 13.53 -28.45
N ASN A 18 14.07 12.28 -28.87
CA ASN A 18 15.05 11.51 -29.64
C ASN A 18 15.05 11.79 -31.14
N ARG A 19 14.18 12.68 -31.65
CA ARG A 19 14.14 13.07 -33.06
C ARG A 19 14.97 14.34 -33.30
N PRO A 20 15.89 14.36 -34.28
CA PRO A 20 16.54 15.59 -34.71
C PRO A 20 15.50 16.62 -35.14
N ASN A 21 15.63 17.88 -34.72
CA ASN A 21 14.72 18.99 -35.07
C ASN A 21 13.25 18.79 -34.67
N ALA A 22 12.96 18.00 -33.63
CA ALA A 22 11.59 17.69 -33.18
C ALA A 22 10.71 18.93 -32.95
N VAL A 23 11.28 20.01 -32.39
CA VAL A 23 10.54 21.25 -32.09
C VAL A 23 10.16 22.06 -33.33
N ASN A 24 10.83 21.83 -34.46
CA ASN A 24 10.59 22.49 -35.74
C ASN A 24 9.81 21.60 -36.72
N THR A 25 9.43 20.39 -36.29
CA THR A 25 8.71 19.44 -37.13
C THR A 25 7.21 19.54 -36.84
N PRO A 26 6.34 19.70 -37.87
CA PRO A 26 4.90 19.71 -37.68
C PRO A 26 4.38 18.46 -36.98
N VAL A 27 3.48 18.65 -36.02
CA VAL A 27 2.78 17.57 -35.31
C VAL A 27 1.43 17.32 -35.97
N SER A 28 1.03 16.04 -36.08
CA SER A 28 -0.25 15.66 -36.66
C SER A 28 -1.42 16.07 -35.76
N ASN A 29 -2.58 16.41 -36.33
CA ASN A 29 -3.78 16.72 -35.56
C ASN A 29 -4.22 15.56 -34.66
N THR A 30 -4.02 14.31 -35.11
CA THR A 30 -4.32 13.11 -34.32
C THR A 30 -3.46 13.05 -33.06
N ASP A 31 -2.15 13.27 -33.18
CA ASP A 31 -1.24 13.29 -32.04
C ASP A 31 -1.61 14.42 -31.06
N VAL A 32 -1.95 15.60 -31.58
CA VAL A 32 -2.37 16.75 -30.76
C VAL A 32 -3.59 16.40 -29.90
N THR A 33 -4.61 15.79 -30.50
CA THR A 33 -5.83 15.37 -29.79
C THR A 33 -5.50 14.32 -28.73
N CYS A 34 -4.80 13.25 -29.10
CA CYS A 34 -4.45 12.16 -28.19
C CYS A 34 -3.66 12.66 -26.98
N ILE A 35 -2.70 13.56 -27.18
CA ILE A 35 -1.86 14.09 -26.10
C ILE A 35 -2.65 15.05 -25.21
N ARG A 36 -3.51 15.91 -25.78
CA ARG A 36 -4.38 16.78 -24.99
C ARG A 36 -5.36 15.99 -24.12
N GLU A 37 -5.95 14.94 -24.67
CA GLU A 37 -6.85 14.06 -23.94
C GLU A 37 -6.11 13.29 -22.84
N GLY A 38 -4.92 12.75 -23.14
CA GLY A 38 -4.08 12.08 -22.16
C GLY A 38 -3.71 12.98 -20.98
N LEU A 39 -3.24 14.21 -21.26
CA LEU A 39 -2.92 15.20 -20.22
C LEU A 39 -4.15 15.58 -19.39
N LEU A 40 -5.32 15.76 -20.01
CA LEU A 40 -6.57 16.07 -19.32
C LEU A 40 -6.97 14.95 -18.35
N LEU A 41 -6.89 13.70 -18.80
CA LEU A 41 -7.25 12.54 -17.98
C LEU A 41 -6.32 12.41 -16.78
N ILE A 42 -4.99 12.53 -16.99
CA ILE A 42 -4.01 12.49 -15.90
C ILE A 42 -4.26 13.64 -14.91
N ALA A 43 -4.52 14.85 -15.39
CA ALA A 43 -4.80 16.00 -14.54
C ALA A 43 -6.03 15.79 -13.63
N LYS A 44 -7.12 15.26 -14.19
CA LYS A 44 -8.34 14.91 -13.44
C LYS A 44 -8.10 13.81 -12.41
N ASP A 45 -7.35 12.78 -12.78
CA ASP A 45 -7.06 11.64 -11.89
C ASP A 45 -6.29 12.06 -10.62
N ILE A 46 -5.45 13.11 -10.72
CA ILE A 46 -4.64 13.60 -9.60
C ILE A 46 -5.18 14.87 -8.95
N GLU A 47 -6.33 15.39 -9.39
CA GLU A 47 -6.88 16.68 -8.96
C GLU A 47 -7.04 16.76 -7.43
N ARG A 48 -7.52 15.68 -6.81
CA ARG A 48 -7.74 15.61 -5.36
C ARG A 48 -6.47 15.39 -4.56
N THR A 49 -5.55 14.56 -5.07
CA THR A 49 -4.36 14.14 -4.33
C THR A 49 -3.18 15.09 -4.52
N LYS A 50 -3.08 15.73 -5.69
CA LYS A 50 -1.95 16.59 -6.11
C LYS A 50 -2.45 17.80 -6.93
N PRO A 51 -3.21 18.73 -6.32
CA PRO A 51 -3.86 19.84 -7.04
C PRO A 51 -2.89 20.77 -7.77
N VAL A 52 -1.68 20.96 -7.24
CA VAL A 52 -0.64 21.80 -7.89
C VAL A 52 -0.19 21.17 -9.21
N LEU A 53 0.11 19.87 -9.22
CA LEU A 53 0.53 19.15 -10.44
C LEU A 53 -0.64 19.03 -11.44
N SER A 54 -1.87 18.84 -10.95
CA SER A 54 -3.08 18.85 -11.79
C SER A 54 -3.21 20.17 -12.58
N ASN A 55 -3.10 21.30 -11.89
CA ASN A 55 -3.17 22.62 -12.52
C ASN A 55 -2.02 22.86 -13.52
N GLN A 56 -0.82 22.37 -13.22
CA GLN A 56 0.32 22.42 -14.14
C GLN A 56 0.05 21.59 -15.41
N LEU A 57 -0.48 20.36 -15.29
CA LEU A 57 -0.85 19.55 -16.46
C LEU A 57 -1.95 20.19 -17.30
N MET A 58 -2.92 20.85 -16.68
CA MET A 58 -3.95 21.61 -17.39
C MET A 58 -3.35 22.77 -18.19
N SER A 59 -2.43 23.53 -17.58
CA SER A 59 -1.68 24.58 -18.27
C SER A 59 -0.84 24.03 -19.43
N VAL A 60 -0.17 22.89 -19.22
CA VAL A 60 0.60 22.21 -20.27
C VAL A 60 -0.32 21.80 -21.43
N LYS A 61 -1.46 21.17 -21.15
CA LYS A 61 -2.44 20.74 -22.16
C LYS A 61 -2.87 21.88 -23.08
N ASP A 62 -3.08 23.07 -22.51
CA ASP A 62 -3.57 24.23 -23.26
C ASP A 62 -2.46 24.90 -24.08
N ASN A 63 -1.21 24.89 -23.60
CA ASN A 63 -0.12 25.70 -24.17
C ASN A 63 0.96 24.88 -24.92
N LEU A 64 0.91 23.54 -24.89
CA LEU A 64 1.94 22.69 -25.48
C LEU A 64 2.04 22.82 -27.00
N PHE A 65 0.91 23.01 -27.68
CA PHE A 65 0.81 23.03 -29.13
C PHE A 65 0.50 24.45 -29.63
N MET A 66 1.35 24.95 -30.52
CA MET A 66 1.23 26.28 -31.11
C MET A 66 0.89 26.16 -32.59
N GLU A 67 -0.17 26.83 -33.02
CA GLU A 67 -0.49 26.95 -34.43
C GLU A 67 0.35 28.06 -35.06
N VAL A 68 1.13 27.73 -36.08
CA VAL A 68 1.97 28.66 -36.83
C VAL A 68 1.43 28.76 -38.25
N ARG A 69 1.02 29.97 -38.63
CA ARG A 69 0.55 30.27 -39.99
C ARG A 69 1.73 30.66 -40.87
N GLN A 70 1.88 29.95 -41.98
CA GLN A 70 2.86 30.28 -43.02
C GLN A 70 2.27 31.24 -44.06
N ASN A 71 1.01 31.03 -44.43
CA ASN A 71 0.25 31.91 -45.30
C ASN A 71 -1.26 31.77 -45.02
N TRP A 72 -2.10 32.44 -45.81
CA TRP A 72 -3.57 32.42 -45.65
C TRP A 72 -4.22 31.03 -45.74
N THR A 73 -3.53 30.05 -46.32
CA THR A 73 -4.06 28.71 -46.61
C THR A 73 -3.34 27.57 -45.87
N LEU A 74 -2.15 27.83 -45.32
CA LEU A 74 -1.28 26.82 -44.76
C LEU A 74 -0.87 27.20 -43.34
N ALA A 75 -1.30 26.37 -42.39
CA ALA A 75 -0.92 26.43 -40.99
C ALA A 75 -0.42 25.05 -40.56
N TYR A 76 0.57 25.03 -39.67
CA TYR A 76 1.10 23.81 -39.06
C TYR A 76 1.16 23.97 -37.55
N ILE A 77 1.08 22.85 -36.84
CA ILE A 77 1.15 22.82 -35.38
C ILE A 77 2.58 22.46 -34.97
N LEU A 78 3.22 23.33 -34.20
CA LEU A 78 4.52 23.10 -33.58
C LEU A 78 4.40 22.88 -32.08
N ILE A 79 5.47 22.36 -31.49
CA ILE A 79 5.61 22.17 -30.05
C ILE A 79 6.20 23.44 -29.44
N ASN A 80 5.61 23.92 -28.34
CA ASN A 80 6.23 24.93 -27.50
C ASN A 80 7.35 24.29 -26.67
N PRO A 81 8.63 24.60 -26.92
CA PRO A 81 9.75 23.91 -26.28
C PRO A 81 9.79 24.12 -24.75
N PHE A 82 9.36 25.29 -24.26
CA PHE A 82 9.35 25.57 -22.82
C PHE A 82 8.25 24.78 -22.11
N VAL A 83 7.05 24.76 -22.68
CA VAL A 83 5.92 24.00 -22.13
C VAL A 83 6.15 22.50 -22.24
N PHE A 84 6.83 22.05 -23.30
CA PHE A 84 7.27 20.67 -23.45
C PHE A 84 8.25 20.24 -22.36
N GLY A 85 9.21 21.10 -22.00
CA GLY A 85 10.10 20.86 -20.86
C GLY A 85 9.34 20.74 -19.53
N GLN A 86 8.37 21.63 -19.29
CA GLN A 86 7.49 21.56 -18.12
C GLN A 86 6.68 20.26 -18.09
N ALA A 87 6.18 19.82 -19.25
CA ALA A 87 5.43 18.58 -19.37
C ALA A 87 6.26 17.35 -19.00
N ILE A 88 7.50 17.27 -19.49
CA ILE A 88 8.42 16.17 -19.16
C ILE A 88 8.69 16.14 -17.66
N GLU A 89 9.01 17.28 -17.05
CA GLU A 89 9.30 17.35 -15.61
C GLU A 89 8.11 16.88 -14.76
N VAL A 90 6.90 17.38 -15.06
CA VAL A 90 5.70 16.96 -14.32
C VAL A 90 5.43 15.47 -14.50
N LEU A 91 5.60 14.92 -15.70
CA LEU A 91 5.44 13.49 -15.96
C LEU A 91 6.53 12.66 -15.27
N ASP A 92 7.78 13.13 -15.23
CA ASP A 92 8.90 12.48 -14.52
C ASP A 92 8.62 12.43 -13.01
N ILE A 93 8.15 13.52 -12.41
CA ILE A 93 7.73 13.56 -11.00
C ILE A 93 6.61 12.55 -10.73
N LEU A 94 5.57 12.53 -11.58
CA LEU A 94 4.45 11.60 -11.43
C LEU A 94 4.88 10.14 -11.57
N ARG A 95 5.81 9.86 -12.49
CA ARG A 95 6.41 8.53 -12.65
C ARG A 95 7.26 8.15 -11.43
N ALA A 96 8.18 9.01 -11.00
CA ALA A 96 9.05 8.74 -9.85
C ALA A 96 8.24 8.50 -8.56
N GLN A 97 7.16 9.25 -8.36
CA GLN A 97 6.24 9.02 -7.25
C GLN A 97 5.44 7.73 -7.41
N ASN A 98 5.03 7.36 -8.63
CA ASN A 98 4.42 6.05 -8.89
C ASN A 98 5.38 4.87 -8.66
N PHE A 99 6.67 5.04 -8.95
CA PHE A 99 7.68 4.01 -8.69
C PHE A 99 8.02 3.86 -7.20
N ASN A 100 7.70 4.86 -6.37
CA ASN A 100 8.06 4.85 -4.94
C ASN A 100 6.90 4.84 -3.94
N THR A 101 5.62 4.98 -4.30
CA THR A 101 4.59 5.24 -3.26
C THR A 101 3.18 4.66 -3.40
N GLU A 102 2.82 3.80 -4.37
CA GLU A 102 1.48 3.17 -4.33
C GLU A 102 1.45 1.66 -3.99
N ASP A 103 2.53 0.87 -4.11
CA ASP A 103 2.41 -0.60 -4.00
C ASP A 103 3.45 -1.38 -3.17
N ASP A 104 4.45 -0.74 -2.56
CA ASP A 104 5.39 -1.50 -1.71
C ASP A 104 5.39 -1.08 -0.24
N TRP A 105 4.27 -0.63 0.32
CA TRP A 105 4.11 -0.57 1.79
C TRP A 105 4.21 -1.95 2.46
N TRP A 106 4.24 -3.02 1.65
CA TRP A 106 4.47 -4.39 2.10
C TRP A 106 5.79 -4.59 2.84
N HIS A 107 6.81 -3.74 2.64
CA HIS A 107 8.04 -3.79 3.46
C HIS A 107 7.81 -3.41 4.93
N PHE A 108 6.72 -2.71 5.25
CA PHE A 108 6.29 -2.46 6.65
C PHE A 108 5.40 -3.59 7.20
N ILE A 109 5.03 -4.56 6.38
CA ILE A 109 4.14 -5.66 6.77
C ILE A 109 4.95 -6.87 7.15
N HIS A 110 4.69 -7.38 8.35
CA HIS A 110 5.32 -8.57 8.89
C HIS A 110 5.24 -9.73 7.86
N PRO A 111 6.35 -10.44 7.57
CA PRO A 111 6.40 -11.43 6.49
C PRO A 111 5.30 -12.50 6.54
N ARG A 112 4.94 -12.99 7.74
CA ARG A 112 3.84 -13.95 7.92
C ARG A 112 2.47 -13.37 7.51
N ILE A 113 2.23 -12.09 7.84
CA ILE A 113 0.99 -11.41 7.47
C ILE A 113 0.95 -11.15 5.96
N ALA A 114 2.07 -10.70 5.38
CA ALA A 114 2.20 -10.51 3.95
C ALA A 114 1.96 -11.81 3.17
N LYS A 115 2.50 -12.93 3.66
CA LYS A 115 2.34 -14.26 3.05
C LYS A 115 0.88 -14.67 2.85
N VAL A 116 0.02 -14.41 3.83
CA VAL A 116 -1.40 -14.79 3.78
C VAL A 116 -2.29 -13.72 3.15
N SER A 117 -1.89 -12.44 3.23
CA SER A 117 -2.79 -11.32 2.93
C SER A 117 -2.49 -10.62 1.60
N LYS A 118 -1.24 -10.64 1.11
CA LYS A 118 -0.78 -9.79 0.00
C LYS A 118 -1.52 -10.03 -1.28
N LYS A 119 -1.62 -11.29 -1.71
CA LYS A 119 -2.34 -11.65 -2.92
C LYS A 119 -3.82 -11.23 -2.86
N LEU A 120 -4.49 -11.55 -1.76
CA LEU A 120 -5.90 -11.19 -1.57
C LEU A 120 -6.13 -9.68 -1.62
N PHE A 121 -5.22 -8.89 -1.06
CA PHE A 121 -5.32 -7.43 -1.09
C PHE A 121 -5.19 -6.89 -2.52
N LEU A 122 -4.17 -7.35 -3.25
CA LEU A 122 -3.91 -6.94 -4.64
C LEU A 122 -5.03 -7.38 -5.59
N ASP A 123 -5.67 -8.52 -5.31
CA ASP A 123 -6.82 -9.03 -6.06
C ASP A 123 -8.14 -8.31 -5.68
N GLY A 124 -8.10 -7.28 -4.83
CA GLY A 124 -9.28 -6.51 -4.39
C GLY A 124 -10.17 -7.24 -3.37
N SER A 125 -9.74 -8.39 -2.86
CA SER A 125 -10.42 -9.18 -1.82
C SER A 125 -10.12 -8.66 -0.41
N TYR A 126 -10.35 -7.36 -0.18
CA TYR A 126 -9.96 -6.62 1.03
C TYR A 126 -10.45 -7.25 2.33
N ALA A 127 -11.72 -7.65 2.41
CA ALA A 127 -12.27 -8.26 3.61
C ALA A 127 -11.62 -9.59 3.96
N ASN A 128 -11.30 -10.40 2.94
CA ASN A 128 -10.64 -11.70 3.15
C ASN A 128 -9.17 -11.50 3.50
N SER A 129 -8.50 -10.54 2.85
CA SER A 129 -7.12 -10.17 3.17
C SER A 129 -6.97 -9.77 4.65
N ALA A 130 -7.86 -8.90 5.16
CA ALA A 130 -7.86 -8.52 6.57
C ALA A 130 -8.20 -9.69 7.50
N CYS A 131 -9.16 -10.54 7.13
CA CYS A 131 -9.54 -11.75 7.88
C CYS A 131 -8.35 -12.71 8.07
N ASP A 132 -7.66 -13.03 6.97
CA ASP A 132 -6.56 -13.99 6.96
C ASP A 132 -5.36 -13.54 7.81
N ALA A 133 -5.09 -12.22 7.86
CA ALA A 133 -4.07 -11.67 8.75
C ALA A 133 -4.32 -11.99 10.23
N TYR A 134 -5.55 -11.85 10.71
CA TYR A 134 -5.91 -12.14 12.10
C TYR A 134 -6.05 -13.64 12.37
N ILE A 135 -6.41 -14.44 11.35
CA ILE A 135 -6.33 -15.90 11.44
C ILE A 135 -4.89 -16.36 11.63
N GLU A 136 -3.92 -15.77 10.91
CA GLU A 136 -2.49 -16.10 11.05
C GLU A 136 -1.94 -15.74 12.45
N ILE A 137 -2.37 -14.61 13.04
CA ILE A 137 -2.04 -14.27 14.44
C ILE A 137 -2.57 -15.36 15.38
N ASN A 138 -3.85 -15.72 15.24
CA ASN A 138 -4.48 -16.73 16.09
C ASN A 138 -3.80 -18.11 15.94
N ASP A 139 -3.49 -18.52 14.71
CA ASP A 139 -2.79 -19.78 14.44
C ASP A 139 -1.41 -19.81 15.10
N ARG A 140 -0.62 -18.74 14.99
CA ARG A 140 0.68 -18.64 15.67
C ARG A 140 0.54 -18.77 17.18
N VAL A 141 -0.39 -18.04 17.79
CA VAL A 141 -0.59 -18.07 19.25
C VAL A 141 -1.04 -19.45 19.72
N LYS A 142 -1.85 -20.17 18.94
CA LYS A 142 -2.24 -21.55 19.21
C LYS A 142 -1.06 -22.52 19.14
N LYS A 143 -0.16 -22.34 18.19
CA LYS A 143 1.09 -23.10 18.09
C LYS A 143 1.98 -22.85 19.30
N LEU A 144 2.14 -21.58 19.72
CA LEU A 144 2.88 -21.23 20.94
C LEU A 144 2.26 -21.89 22.18
N PHE A 145 0.94 -21.84 22.32
CA PHE A 145 0.24 -22.53 23.40
C PHE A 145 0.54 -24.03 23.39
N HIS A 146 0.44 -24.69 22.23
CA HIS A 146 0.69 -26.12 22.12
C HIS A 146 2.14 -26.50 22.44
N ILE A 147 3.13 -25.68 22.08
CA ILE A 147 4.54 -25.90 22.45
C ILE A 147 4.70 -25.86 23.97
N LEU A 148 4.08 -24.89 24.64
CA LEU A 148 4.24 -24.65 26.07
C LEU A 148 3.36 -25.59 26.92
N ARG A 149 2.21 -26.01 26.38
CA ARG A 149 1.18 -26.81 27.04
C ARG A 149 0.66 -27.92 26.10
N PRO A 150 1.49 -28.92 25.73
CA PRO A 150 1.17 -29.89 24.68
C PRO A 150 -0.03 -30.81 25.00
N ASN A 151 -0.32 -31.02 26.29
CA ASN A 151 -1.37 -31.93 26.75
C ASN A 151 -2.68 -31.20 27.09
N GLU A 152 -2.75 -29.88 26.88
CA GLU A 152 -3.93 -29.08 27.21
C GLU A 152 -4.77 -28.78 25.95
N LYS A 153 -6.07 -28.58 26.16
CA LYS A 153 -6.97 -28.21 25.07
C LYS A 153 -6.59 -26.82 24.54
N ILE A 154 -6.27 -26.75 23.26
CA ILE A 154 -5.83 -25.51 22.59
C ILE A 154 -6.98 -24.48 22.59
N PRO A 155 -6.79 -23.30 23.20
CA PRO A 155 -7.78 -22.21 23.15
C PRO A 155 -7.84 -21.55 21.77
N ASP A 156 -8.85 -20.72 21.51
CA ASP A 156 -9.02 -20.03 20.22
C ASP A 156 -9.48 -18.58 20.42
N GLY A 157 -9.16 -17.70 19.47
CA GLY A 157 -9.64 -16.32 19.46
C GLY A 157 -9.12 -15.50 20.65
N ASP A 158 -9.99 -14.67 21.23
CA ASP A 158 -9.61 -13.78 22.34
C ASP A 158 -9.21 -14.57 23.60
N ALA A 159 -9.81 -15.73 23.83
CA ALA A 159 -9.45 -16.62 24.93
C ALA A 159 -8.00 -17.10 24.82
N ALA A 160 -7.54 -17.42 23.60
CA ALA A 160 -6.14 -17.78 23.38
C ALA A 160 -5.19 -16.64 23.75
N MET A 161 -5.52 -15.41 23.34
CA MET A 161 -4.72 -14.22 23.64
C MET A 161 -4.63 -13.96 25.15
N LYS A 162 -5.76 -14.07 25.87
CA LYS A 162 -5.82 -13.87 27.32
C LYS A 162 -5.09 -14.96 28.11
N ILE A 163 -5.08 -16.20 27.63
CA ILE A 163 -4.38 -17.31 28.29
C ILE A 163 -2.88 -17.20 28.05
N VAL A 164 -2.45 -17.05 26.79
CA VAL A 164 -1.02 -17.05 26.43
C VAL A 164 -0.30 -15.84 27.00
N PHE A 165 -0.91 -14.66 26.93
CA PHE A 165 -0.29 -13.39 27.36
C PHE A 165 -0.83 -12.87 28.70
N SER A 166 -1.39 -13.75 29.53
CA SER A 166 -2.04 -13.40 30.82
C SER A 166 -1.24 -12.43 31.69
N THR A 167 -1.92 -11.49 32.32
CA THR A 167 -1.31 -10.61 33.33
C THR A 167 -1.02 -11.31 34.64
N ASN A 168 -1.56 -12.50 34.92
CA ASN A 168 -1.32 -13.16 36.20
C ASN A 168 -0.29 -14.27 36.05
N THR A 169 -0.48 -15.13 35.05
CA THR A 169 0.37 -16.30 34.78
C THR A 169 0.61 -16.40 33.28
N PRO A 170 1.45 -15.51 32.70
CA PRO A 170 1.73 -15.51 31.27
C PRO A 170 2.45 -16.80 30.90
N LEU A 171 2.09 -17.36 29.74
CA LEU A 171 2.91 -18.40 29.10
C LEU A 171 4.01 -17.74 28.24
N VAL A 172 3.73 -16.54 27.72
CA VAL A 172 4.65 -15.73 26.93
C VAL A 172 4.64 -14.31 27.48
N GLU A 173 5.83 -13.79 27.78
CA GLU A 173 6.05 -12.46 28.31
C GLU A 173 6.60 -11.52 27.24
N PHE A 174 6.11 -10.28 27.21
CA PHE A 174 6.60 -9.25 26.30
C PHE A 174 7.87 -8.56 26.83
N CYS A 175 8.05 -8.50 28.15
CA CYS A 175 9.13 -7.78 28.81
C CYS A 175 9.25 -8.18 30.29
N ASP A 176 10.22 -7.59 31.00
CA ASP A 176 10.33 -7.76 32.46
C ASP A 176 9.11 -7.13 33.15
N ARG A 177 8.47 -7.92 34.01
CA ARG A 177 7.25 -7.60 34.73
C ARG A 177 7.46 -7.31 36.21
N SER A 178 8.71 -7.21 36.66
CA SER A 178 9.05 -6.79 38.03
C SER A 178 8.64 -5.34 38.33
N THR A 179 8.43 -4.53 37.29
CA THR A 179 8.03 -3.12 37.39
C THR A 179 6.56 -2.91 37.05
N GLU A 180 5.98 -1.82 37.54
CA GLU A 180 4.63 -1.40 37.17
C GLU A 180 4.51 -1.17 35.65
N SER A 181 5.51 -0.53 35.04
CA SER A 181 5.57 -0.30 33.60
C SER A 181 5.54 -1.61 32.80
N GLY A 182 6.30 -2.61 33.25
CA GLY A 182 6.32 -3.94 32.64
C GLY A 182 4.97 -4.65 32.72
N ASN A 183 4.32 -4.62 33.88
CA ASN A 183 2.97 -5.19 34.04
C ASN A 183 1.93 -4.47 33.17
N ASN A 184 2.00 -3.15 33.07
CA ASN A 184 1.12 -2.37 32.19
C ASN A 184 1.35 -2.69 30.72
N THR A 185 2.61 -2.88 30.31
CA THR A 185 2.97 -3.28 28.94
C THR A 185 2.41 -4.66 28.59
N GLN A 186 2.60 -5.64 29.47
CA GLN A 186 2.03 -6.98 29.30
C GLN A 186 0.50 -6.93 29.15
N LYS A 187 -0.17 -6.21 30.07
CA LYS A 187 -1.62 -6.05 30.05
C LYS A 187 -2.10 -5.40 28.76
N GLY A 188 -1.45 -4.31 28.34
CA GLY A 188 -1.82 -3.56 27.14
C GLY A 188 -1.78 -4.43 25.88
N PHE A 189 -0.67 -5.14 25.65
CA PHE A 189 -0.57 -6.00 24.46
C PHE A 189 -1.52 -7.20 24.50
N MET A 190 -1.74 -7.80 25.68
CA MET A 190 -2.76 -8.83 25.85
C MET A 190 -4.15 -8.31 25.46
N GLU A 191 -4.55 -7.13 25.95
CA GLU A 191 -5.85 -6.52 25.65
C GLU A 191 -5.99 -6.14 24.18
N MET A 192 -4.92 -5.61 23.56
CA MET A 192 -4.91 -5.28 22.14
C MET A 192 -5.08 -6.53 21.27
N LEU A 193 -4.34 -7.61 21.56
CA LEU A 193 -4.47 -8.89 20.83
C LEU A 193 -5.87 -9.49 21.00
N ALA A 194 -6.38 -9.54 22.23
CA ALA A 194 -7.70 -10.07 22.52
C ALA A 194 -8.80 -9.24 21.84
N GLY A 195 -8.73 -7.91 21.93
CA GLY A 195 -9.66 -6.99 21.27
C GLY A 195 -9.63 -7.12 19.75
N ALA A 196 -8.43 -7.23 19.16
CA ALA A 196 -8.27 -7.45 17.72
C ALA A 196 -8.92 -8.77 17.27
N MET A 197 -8.75 -9.85 18.03
CA MET A 197 -9.42 -11.14 17.74
C MET A 197 -10.94 -11.05 17.80
N SER A 198 -11.48 -10.35 18.80
CA SER A 198 -12.93 -10.20 18.97
C SER A 198 -13.56 -9.32 17.90
N ALA A 199 -12.89 -8.25 17.47
CA ALA A 199 -13.48 -7.25 16.59
C ALA A 199 -13.14 -7.42 15.10
N LEU A 200 -11.94 -7.93 14.78
CA LEU A 200 -11.37 -7.80 13.44
C LEU A 200 -11.18 -9.13 12.72
N ARG A 201 -11.15 -10.27 13.43
CA ARG A 201 -10.93 -11.60 12.84
C ARG A 201 -12.07 -12.02 11.90
N ASN A 202 -13.33 -11.70 12.20
CA ASN A 202 -14.45 -12.07 11.34
C ASN A 202 -15.43 -10.91 11.11
N PRO A 203 -15.07 -9.94 10.27
CA PRO A 203 -15.89 -8.75 10.03
C PRO A 203 -17.29 -9.08 9.49
N LYS A 204 -17.40 -10.14 8.69
CA LYS A 204 -18.64 -10.56 8.02
C LYS A 204 -19.62 -11.28 8.95
N ALA A 205 -19.17 -11.83 10.08
CA ALA A 205 -20.07 -12.46 11.05
C ALA A 205 -20.79 -11.47 11.96
N HIS A 206 -20.29 -10.24 12.08
CA HIS A 206 -20.89 -9.22 12.93
C HIS A 206 -21.96 -8.39 12.20
N ALA A 207 -21.80 -8.17 10.87
CA ALA A 207 -22.80 -7.62 9.95
C ALA A 207 -22.30 -7.74 8.50
N ASN A 208 -23.15 -7.44 7.49
CA ASN A 208 -22.74 -7.28 6.08
C ASN A 208 -21.91 -5.99 5.90
N ILE A 209 -20.72 -5.94 6.51
CA ILE A 209 -19.80 -4.81 6.46
C ILE A 209 -18.92 -4.96 5.22
N THR A 210 -18.90 -3.93 4.39
CA THR A 210 -17.96 -3.79 3.28
C THR A 210 -16.66 -3.22 3.81
N ILE A 211 -15.54 -3.91 3.59
CA ILE A 211 -14.19 -3.41 3.89
C ILE A 211 -13.62 -2.88 2.58
N ASP A 212 -13.30 -1.59 2.55
CA ASP A 212 -12.63 -0.95 1.42
C ASP A 212 -11.10 -1.12 1.48
N HIS A 213 -10.44 -0.64 0.44
CA HIS A 213 -8.98 -0.70 0.30
C HIS A 213 -8.25 -0.12 1.53
N ASP A 214 -8.65 1.07 1.97
CA ASP A 214 -7.95 1.81 3.02
C ASP A 214 -8.17 1.18 4.40
N ASP A 215 -9.39 0.70 4.69
CA ASP A 215 -9.69 -0.01 5.92
C ASP A 215 -8.94 -1.34 5.99
N ALA A 216 -8.87 -2.10 4.89
CA ALA A 216 -8.04 -3.30 4.85
C ALA A 216 -6.56 -3.00 5.07
N MET A 217 -6.02 -1.94 4.45
CA MET A 217 -4.62 -1.55 4.67
C MET A 217 -4.34 -1.22 6.14
N ARG A 218 -5.21 -0.45 6.79
CA ARG A 218 -5.08 -0.12 8.23
C ARG A 218 -5.13 -1.36 9.11
N ARG A 219 -6.03 -2.30 8.83
CA ARG A 219 -6.12 -3.58 9.54
C ARG A 219 -4.86 -4.42 9.36
N LEU A 220 -4.32 -4.47 8.16
CA LEU A 220 -3.07 -5.20 7.87
C LEU A 220 -1.87 -4.58 8.57
N MET A 221 -1.75 -3.25 8.60
CA MET A 221 -0.72 -2.56 9.38
C MET A 221 -0.85 -2.85 10.88
N PHE A 222 -2.07 -2.85 11.42
CA PHE A 222 -2.29 -3.18 12.83
C PHE A 222 -1.96 -4.64 13.14
N ALA A 223 -2.39 -5.59 12.29
CA ALA A 223 -2.03 -7.00 12.42
C ALA A 223 -0.51 -7.21 12.34
N SER A 224 0.17 -6.51 11.42
CA SER A 224 1.64 -6.50 11.31
C SER A 224 2.31 -6.08 12.61
N MET A 225 1.90 -4.94 13.17
CA MET A 225 2.45 -4.43 14.44
C MET A 225 2.24 -5.43 15.59
N LEU A 226 1.06 -6.05 15.70
CA LEU A 226 0.79 -7.08 16.71
C LEU A 226 1.66 -8.33 16.50
N MET A 227 1.86 -8.76 15.26
CA MET A 227 2.70 -9.93 14.95
C MET A 227 4.17 -9.69 15.30
N TYR A 228 4.72 -8.49 15.02
CA TYR A 228 6.07 -8.11 15.47
C TYR A 228 6.18 -8.11 17.00
N LYS A 229 5.14 -7.68 17.72
CA LYS A 229 5.14 -7.77 19.18
C LYS A 229 5.15 -9.21 19.68
N ILE A 230 4.52 -10.13 18.96
CA ILE A 230 4.64 -11.57 19.26
C ILE A 230 6.06 -12.06 19.00
N ASP A 231 6.76 -11.63 17.94
CA ASP A 231 8.18 -11.96 17.73
C ASP A 231 9.04 -11.55 18.92
N GLU A 232 8.90 -10.29 19.35
CA GLU A 232 9.62 -9.74 20.50
C GLU A 232 9.35 -10.55 21.77
N ALA A 233 8.09 -10.96 22.00
CA ALA A 233 7.69 -11.73 23.17
C ALA A 233 8.24 -13.17 23.16
N VAL A 234 8.21 -13.83 22.00
CA VAL A 234 8.78 -15.16 21.79
C VAL A 234 10.29 -15.13 22.06
N LEU A 235 10.99 -14.12 21.52
CA LEU A 235 12.41 -13.91 21.74
C LEU A 235 12.72 -13.64 23.21
N TYR A 236 11.97 -12.74 23.85
CA TYR A 236 12.13 -12.42 25.28
C TYR A 236 11.94 -13.66 26.16
N SER A 237 10.90 -14.45 25.88
CA SER A 237 10.56 -15.68 26.59
C SER A 237 11.46 -16.88 26.23
N LYS A 238 12.38 -16.71 25.27
CA LYS A 238 13.31 -17.74 24.77
C LYS A 238 12.59 -19.00 24.28
N ILE A 239 11.47 -18.83 23.60
CA ILE A 239 10.68 -19.93 23.05
C ILE A 239 11.19 -20.24 21.65
N ILE A 240 11.44 -21.52 21.37
CA ILE A 240 11.90 -21.99 20.06
C ILE A 240 10.68 -22.35 19.21
N GLU A 241 10.40 -21.58 18.15
CA GLU A 241 9.39 -21.93 17.16
C GLU A 241 10.00 -22.89 16.13
N LEU A 242 9.36 -24.04 15.92
CA LEU A 242 9.84 -25.11 15.01
C LEU A 242 9.93 -24.68 13.52
N SER A 243 9.56 -23.45 13.17
CA SER A 243 9.64 -22.92 11.80
C SER A 243 11.07 -22.54 11.35
N GLU A 244 12.06 -22.53 12.26
CA GLU A 244 13.46 -22.22 11.93
C GLU A 244 14.31 -23.46 11.58
N LEU A 245 13.71 -24.66 11.47
CA LEU A 245 14.42 -25.91 11.16
C LEU A 245 14.23 -26.38 9.70
N SER A 246 13.75 -25.53 8.81
CA SER A 246 13.51 -25.90 7.40
C SER A 246 13.85 -24.80 6.40
N GLU A 247 15.09 -24.32 6.43
CA GLU A 247 15.78 -23.75 5.26
C GLU A 247 17.10 -24.49 5.03
#